data_AF-A0A6F9BW20-F1
#
_entry.id   AF-A0A6F9BW20-F1
#
_cell.length_a   1.000
_cell.length_b   1.000
_cell.length_c   1.000
_cell.angle_alpha   90.00
_cell.angle_beta   90.00
_cell.angle_gamma   90.00
#
_symmetry.space_group_name_H-M   'P 1'
#
loop_
_entity.id
_entity.type
_entity.pdbx_description
1 polymer ?
#
loop_
_entity_poly.entity_id
_entity_poly.type
_entity_poly.pdbx_seq_one_letter_code
_entity_poly.pdbx_strand_id
1 'polypeptide(L)'
;YDFAAVLEWFAERVDRIILLFDAHKLDISDEFSEVIKALKNHEDKIRVVLNKADQIETQQLMRVYGALMWSLGKIVNTPEVIRVYIGSFWSHPLLIPDNRKLFEAEEQDLFKDIHSLKKEMPSVFGKEGKKKELINSLGEIYSRIEREHQISPGDFPNLKKMQEQLNAHDLNKFQPLKMKLLDTVDDMLAHDIASLMVLVRQEETNRPQQVVKGGAFDGTLNGPFGHGYGEGAGEGIDEAEWVVARDKPMYDEIFYTLSPVNGKVTGANAKKEMVKSKLPNTVLGKIWKLADIDKDGMLDDEEFALANHLIKVKLEGHELPADLPGHLIPPSKRKIPTE
;
A
#
# COMPACT_ATOMS: atom_id res chain seq x y z
N TYR A 1 -22.85 37.92 31.22
CA TYR A 1 -21.43 38.31 31.23
C TYR A 1 -21.02 38.47 29.78
N ASP A 2 -19.99 39.25 29.48
CA ASP A 2 -19.53 39.44 28.10
C ASP A 2 -18.84 38.15 27.63
N PHE A 3 -19.59 37.34 26.89
CA PHE A 3 -19.13 36.02 26.43
C PHE A 3 -17.99 36.15 25.42
N ALA A 4 -18.06 37.15 24.53
CA ALA A 4 -17.04 37.42 23.54
C ALA A 4 -15.71 37.84 24.20
N ALA A 5 -15.75 38.75 25.17
CA ALA A 5 -14.54 39.18 25.89
C ALA A 5 -13.88 38.04 26.68
N VAL A 6 -14.67 37.11 27.24
CA VAL A 6 -14.12 35.92 27.93
C VAL A 6 -13.42 34.99 26.93
N LEU A 7 -13.98 34.81 25.74
CA LEU A 7 -13.37 33.97 24.72
C LEU A 7 -12.08 34.55 24.15
N GLU A 8 -12.04 35.87 23.93
CA GLU A 8 -10.82 36.58 23.55
C GLU A 8 -9.72 36.38 24.62
N TRP A 9 -10.08 36.51 25.90
CA TRP A 9 -9.15 36.26 27.01
C TRP A 9 -8.59 34.84 27.02
N PHE A 10 -9.40 33.83 26.69
CA PHE A 10 -8.91 32.46 26.53
C PHE A 10 -8.04 32.31 25.28
N ALA A 11 -8.42 32.90 24.15
CA ALA A 11 -7.71 32.79 22.88
C ALA A 11 -6.25 33.27 22.97
N GLU A 12 -6.01 34.31 23.78
CA GLU A 12 -4.66 34.80 24.08
C GLU A 12 -3.78 33.75 24.79
N ARG A 13 -4.37 32.85 25.58
CA ARG A 13 -3.66 31.99 26.56
C ARG A 13 -3.62 30.51 26.21
N VAL A 14 -4.55 30.04 25.38
CA VAL A 14 -4.60 28.63 24.98
C VAL A 14 -3.75 28.38 23.74
N ASP A 15 -3.23 27.17 23.64
CA ASP A 15 -2.45 26.73 22.47
C ASP A 15 -3.35 26.34 21.29
N ARG A 16 -4.58 25.89 21.57
CA ARG A 16 -5.58 25.47 20.58
C ARG A 16 -6.98 25.82 21.03
N ILE A 17 -7.85 26.10 20.05
CA ILE A 17 -9.26 26.37 20.23
C ILE A 17 -10.03 25.37 19.38
N ILE A 18 -10.84 24.51 20.02
CA ILE A 18 -11.63 23.51 19.32
C ILE A 18 -13.08 24.00 19.21
N LEU A 19 -13.54 24.22 17.98
CA LEU A 19 -14.93 24.57 17.67
C LEU A 19 -15.67 23.32 17.22
N LEU A 20 -16.74 22.94 17.94
CA LEU A 20 -17.51 21.72 17.68
C LEU A 20 -18.84 22.04 17.00
N PHE A 21 -19.12 21.37 15.90
CA PHE A 21 -20.40 21.40 15.19
C PHE A 21 -21.03 20.02 15.14
N ASP A 22 -22.35 19.93 15.18
CA ASP A 22 -23.10 18.69 15.05
C ASP A 22 -23.52 18.50 13.59
N ALA A 23 -23.11 17.41 12.94
CA ALA A 23 -23.43 17.14 11.55
C ALA A 23 -24.93 16.87 11.32
N HIS A 24 -25.64 16.36 12.32
CA HIS A 24 -27.07 16.09 12.24
C HIS A 24 -27.90 17.39 12.39
N LYS A 25 -27.39 18.35 13.17
CA LYS A 25 -28.05 19.64 13.44
C LYS A 25 -27.06 20.79 13.25
N LEU A 26 -26.57 20.94 12.02
CA LEU A 26 -25.69 22.05 11.70
C LEU A 26 -26.48 23.36 11.77
N ASP A 27 -26.20 24.14 12.81
CA ASP A 27 -26.72 25.48 13.00
C ASP A 27 -25.56 26.40 13.40
N ILE A 28 -25.42 27.50 12.67
CA ILE A 28 -24.42 28.53 12.94
C ILE A 28 -25.23 29.78 13.27
N SER A 29 -25.56 29.91 14.55
CA SER A 29 -26.34 31.04 15.04
C SER A 29 -25.56 32.35 14.92
N ASP A 30 -26.28 33.46 15.02
CA ASP A 30 -25.66 34.79 15.06
C ASP A 30 -24.69 34.92 16.25
N GLU A 31 -25.03 34.34 17.41
CA GLU A 31 -24.16 34.27 18.58
C GLU A 31 -22.86 33.51 18.29
N PHE A 32 -22.92 32.38 17.58
CA PHE A 32 -21.73 31.63 17.20
C PHE A 32 -20.87 32.40 16.18
N SER A 33 -21.52 33.16 15.30
CA SER A 33 -20.82 34.05 14.37
C SER A 33 -20.09 35.19 15.09
N GLU A 34 -20.66 35.74 16.15
CA GLU A 34 -20.00 36.73 17.01
C GLU A 34 -18.79 36.13 17.76
N VAL A 35 -18.92 34.89 18.23
CA VAL A 35 -17.81 34.13 18.84
C VAL A 35 -16.63 33.99 17.87
N ILE A 36 -16.87 33.54 16.64
CA ILE A 36 -15.79 33.37 15.66
C ILE A 36 -15.14 34.72 15.35
N LYS A 37 -15.92 35.81 15.27
CA LYS A 37 -15.39 37.17 15.07
C LYS A 37 -14.53 37.64 16.25
N ALA A 38 -14.86 37.24 17.49
CA ALA A 38 -14.06 37.55 18.67
C ALA A 38 -12.72 36.80 18.71
N LEU A 39 -12.59 35.70 17.96
CA LEU A 39 -11.35 34.92 17.82
C LEU A 39 -10.44 35.43 16.68
N LYS A 40 -10.72 36.62 16.16
CA LYS A 40 -9.92 37.25 15.10
C LYS A 40 -8.47 37.43 15.57
N ASN A 41 -7.51 37.20 14.67
CA ASN A 41 -6.06 37.15 14.92
C ASN A 41 -5.57 35.92 15.70
N HIS A 42 -6.44 34.92 15.95
CA HIS A 42 -6.08 33.64 16.57
C HIS A 42 -6.54 32.46 15.71
N GLU A 43 -6.72 32.67 14.40
CA GLU A 43 -7.24 31.70 13.45
C GLU A 43 -6.33 30.46 13.33
N ASP A 44 -5.02 30.65 13.50
CA ASP A 44 -4.00 29.59 13.47
C ASP A 44 -4.18 28.56 14.59
N LYS A 45 -4.79 28.97 15.70
CA LYS A 45 -5.11 28.11 16.85
C LYS A 45 -6.42 27.36 16.70
N ILE A 46 -7.27 27.76 15.75
CA ILE A 46 -8.61 27.20 15.58
C ILE A 46 -8.51 25.84 14.89
N ARG A 47 -9.20 24.86 15.47
CA ARG A 47 -9.50 23.56 14.87
C ARG A 47 -11.01 23.37 14.89
N VAL A 48 -11.60 23.12 13.74
CA VAL A 48 -13.04 22.88 13.64
C VAL A 48 -13.27 21.38 13.63
N VAL A 49 -14.28 20.92 14.36
CA VAL A 49 -14.65 19.52 14.44
C VAL A 49 -16.12 19.38 14.06
N LEU A 50 -16.40 18.69 12.95
CA LEU A 50 -17.74 18.31 12.54
C LEU A 50 -18.06 16.94 13.14
N ASN A 51 -18.71 16.96 14.29
CA ASN A 51 -19.01 15.82 15.14
C ASN A 51 -20.33 15.12 14.73
N LYS A 52 -20.51 13.87 15.17
CA LYS A 52 -21.70 13.04 14.89
C LYS A 52 -21.96 12.81 13.40
N ALA A 53 -20.90 12.78 12.60
CA ALA A 53 -20.96 12.57 11.15
C ALA A 53 -21.52 11.18 10.77
N ASP A 54 -21.49 10.21 11.70
CA ASP A 54 -22.06 8.87 11.54
C ASP A 54 -23.60 8.83 11.57
N GLN A 55 -24.27 9.93 11.94
CA GLN A 55 -25.73 10.00 11.99
C GLN A 55 -26.39 10.30 10.63
N ILE A 56 -25.60 10.61 9.61
CA ILE A 56 -26.07 11.05 8.31
C ILE A 56 -25.35 10.28 7.19
N GLU A 57 -26.03 10.08 6.07
CA GLU A 57 -25.47 9.39 4.91
C GLU A 57 -24.37 10.23 4.24
N THR A 58 -23.47 9.58 3.49
CA THR A 58 -22.32 10.21 2.83
C THR A 58 -22.70 11.44 1.98
N GLN A 59 -23.78 11.36 1.21
CA GLN A 59 -24.22 12.51 0.40
C GLN A 59 -24.69 13.69 1.26
N GLN A 60 -25.39 13.41 2.37
CA GLN A 60 -25.82 14.45 3.31
C GLN A 60 -24.62 15.04 4.04
N LEU A 61 -23.65 14.21 4.43
CA LEU A 61 -22.40 14.65 5.06
C LEU A 61 -21.63 15.63 4.18
N MET A 62 -21.49 15.36 2.88
CA MET A 62 -20.83 16.28 1.95
C MET A 62 -21.59 17.61 1.81
N ARG A 63 -22.92 17.59 1.86
CA ARG A 63 -23.74 18.83 1.86
C ARG A 63 -23.55 19.65 3.13
N VAL A 64 -23.55 18.99 4.29
CA VAL A 64 -23.33 19.62 5.61
C VAL A 64 -21.93 20.20 5.70
N TYR A 65 -20.90 19.45 5.28
CA TYR A 65 -19.52 19.93 5.21
C TYR A 65 -19.38 21.16 4.31
N GLY A 66 -19.96 21.10 3.10
CA GLY A 66 -19.95 22.23 2.17
C GLY A 66 -20.65 23.47 2.76
N ALA A 67 -21.78 23.30 3.44
CA ALA A 67 -22.49 24.40 4.10
C ALA A 67 -21.69 25.01 5.26
N LEU A 68 -21.02 24.18 6.07
CA LEU A 68 -20.12 24.64 7.13
C LEU A 68 -18.97 25.47 6.58
N MET A 69 -18.26 24.95 5.58
CA MET A 69 -17.13 25.64 4.95
C MET A 69 -17.54 26.97 4.31
N TRP A 70 -18.70 26.99 3.64
CA TRP A 70 -19.26 28.21 3.06
C TRP A 70 -19.53 29.28 4.12
N SER A 71 -20.13 28.88 5.25
CA SER A 71 -20.43 29.80 6.34
C SER A 71 -19.17 30.29 7.06
N LEU A 72 -18.21 29.40 7.36
CA LEU A 72 -16.93 29.79 7.96
C LEU A 72 -16.16 30.76 7.05
N GLY A 73 -16.15 30.51 5.74
CA GLY A 73 -15.50 31.40 4.77
C GLY A 73 -16.07 32.83 4.77
N LYS A 74 -17.38 32.98 5.01
CA LYS A 74 -18.01 34.30 5.16
C LYS A 74 -17.64 35.02 6.45
N ILE A 75 -17.42 34.27 7.54
CA ILE A 75 -17.24 34.85 8.88
C ILE A 75 -15.77 35.17 9.16
N VAL A 76 -14.85 34.27 8.80
CA VAL A 76 -13.42 34.36 9.14
C VAL A 76 -12.68 35.32 8.21
N ASN A 77 -13.11 35.45 6.94
CA ASN A 77 -12.58 36.41 5.97
C ASN A 77 -11.03 36.41 5.86
N THR A 78 -10.42 35.23 5.95
CA THR A 78 -8.99 34.98 5.71
C THR A 78 -8.80 34.15 4.44
N PRO A 79 -7.68 34.31 3.72
CA PRO A 79 -7.36 33.46 2.58
C PRO A 79 -7.01 32.02 2.99
N GLU A 80 -6.68 31.81 4.27
CA GLU A 80 -6.35 30.50 4.83
C GLU A 80 -7.61 29.70 5.15
N VAL A 81 -7.62 28.44 4.71
CA VAL A 81 -8.73 27.51 4.91
C VAL A 81 -8.57 26.83 6.28
N ILE A 82 -9.55 27.02 7.16
CA ILE A 82 -9.56 26.35 8.47
C ILE A 82 -9.67 24.83 8.29
N ARG A 83 -8.82 24.08 8.98
CA ARG A 83 -8.89 22.62 9.03
C ARG A 83 -10.14 22.18 9.81
N VAL A 84 -11.01 21.43 9.13
CA VAL A 84 -12.17 20.76 9.73
C VAL A 84 -11.89 19.27 9.86
N TYR A 85 -12.07 18.71 11.05
CA TYR A 85 -12.00 17.27 11.31
C TYR A 85 -13.40 16.67 11.32
N ILE A 86 -13.65 15.69 10.46
CA ILE A 86 -14.97 15.07 10.33
C ILE A 86 -14.99 13.75 11.08
N GLY A 87 -15.92 13.58 12.02
CA GLY A 87 -16.00 12.32 12.75
C GLY A 87 -17.14 12.25 13.76
N SER A 88 -17.10 11.20 14.57
CA SER A 88 -18.01 11.01 15.69
C SER A 88 -17.19 10.72 16.93
N PHE A 89 -16.84 11.79 17.65
CA PHE A 89 -15.90 11.80 18.78
C PHE A 89 -16.59 11.34 20.06
N TRP A 90 -17.08 10.11 20.05
CA TRP A 90 -17.74 9.46 21.19
C TRP A 90 -17.39 7.98 21.25
N SER A 91 -17.70 7.33 22.37
CA SER A 91 -17.42 5.91 22.58
C SER A 91 -18.51 4.97 22.05
N HIS A 92 -19.51 5.48 21.32
CA HIS A 92 -20.63 4.69 20.82
C HIS A 92 -20.32 4.11 19.42
N PRO A 93 -20.87 2.93 19.09
CA PRO A 93 -20.77 2.38 17.74
C PRO A 93 -21.32 3.34 16.69
N LEU A 94 -20.71 3.37 15.50
CA LEU A 94 -21.19 4.17 14.38
C LEU A 94 -22.57 3.70 13.93
N LEU A 95 -23.50 4.64 13.77
CA LEU A 95 -24.82 4.37 13.20
C LEU A 95 -24.73 4.05 11.70
N ILE A 96 -24.03 4.89 10.94
CA ILE A 96 -23.76 4.69 9.51
C ILE A 96 -22.24 4.51 9.31
N PRO A 97 -21.76 3.29 9.04
CA PRO A 97 -20.32 2.99 9.01
C PRO A 97 -19.63 3.28 7.67
N ASP A 98 -20.35 3.74 6.64
CA ASP A 98 -19.85 3.92 5.28
C ASP A 98 -18.56 4.76 5.20
N ASN A 99 -18.45 5.79 6.04
CA ASN A 99 -17.31 6.69 6.12
C ASN A 99 -16.38 6.39 7.31
N ARG A 100 -16.45 5.20 7.91
CA ARG A 100 -15.64 4.82 9.08
C ARG A 100 -14.16 5.15 8.89
N LYS A 101 -13.59 4.80 7.74
CA LYS A 101 -12.17 5.07 7.43
C LYS A 101 -11.83 6.55 7.46
N LEU A 102 -12.74 7.40 6.97
CA LEU A 102 -12.57 8.85 7.03
C LEU A 102 -12.61 9.33 8.48
N PHE A 103 -13.61 8.91 9.26
CA PHE A 103 -13.75 9.33 10.66
C PHE A 103 -12.52 8.95 11.51
N GLU A 104 -12.04 7.71 11.35
CA GLU A 104 -10.85 7.22 12.04
C GLU A 104 -9.58 7.99 11.62
N ALA A 105 -9.43 8.30 10.33
CA ALA A 105 -8.30 9.08 9.83
C ALA A 105 -8.29 10.51 10.38
N GLU A 106 -9.45 11.18 10.34
CA GLU A 106 -9.62 12.54 10.84
C GLU A 106 -9.47 12.63 12.36
N GLU A 107 -9.97 11.63 13.09
CA GLU A 107 -9.77 11.51 14.53
C GLU A 107 -8.28 11.34 14.88
N GLN A 108 -7.57 10.47 14.18
CA GLN A 108 -6.12 10.31 14.34
C GLN A 108 -5.36 11.60 14.04
N ASP A 109 -5.74 12.34 13.00
CA ASP A 109 -5.09 13.59 12.65
C ASP A 109 -5.37 14.69 13.67
N LEU A 110 -6.58 14.78 14.23
CA LEU A 110 -6.88 15.67 15.34
C LEU A 110 -6.03 15.31 16.57
N PHE A 111 -5.93 14.02 16.90
CA PHE A 111 -5.11 13.57 18.02
C PHE A 111 -3.63 13.83 17.80
N LYS A 112 -3.11 13.68 16.58
CA LYS A 112 -1.72 14.05 16.25
C LYS A 112 -1.49 15.55 16.43
N ASP A 113 -2.40 16.39 15.94
CA ASP A 113 -2.31 17.85 16.11
C ASP A 113 -2.32 18.24 17.61
N ILE A 114 -3.22 17.67 18.40
CA ILE A 114 -3.26 17.87 19.86
C ILE A 114 -1.99 17.31 20.53
N HIS A 115 -1.50 16.15 20.11
CA HIS A 115 -0.34 15.50 20.70
C HIS A 115 0.99 16.19 20.34
N SER A 116 1.06 16.87 19.20
CA SER A 116 2.23 17.65 18.78
C SER A 116 2.57 18.73 19.82
N LEU A 117 1.58 19.27 20.52
CA LEU A 117 1.73 20.22 21.63
C LEU A 117 2.43 19.59 22.85
N LYS A 118 2.27 18.28 23.06
CA LYS A 118 2.83 17.55 24.21
C LYS A 118 4.32 17.24 24.04
N LYS A 119 4.88 17.40 22.83
CA LYS A 119 6.33 17.31 22.56
C LYS A 119 7.11 18.54 23.10
N GLU A 120 6.42 19.59 23.59
CA GLU A 120 7.05 20.84 24.03
C GLU A 120 7.06 21.12 25.56
N MET A 121 6.70 20.20 26.48
CA MET A 121 6.94 20.43 27.95
C MET A 121 7.28 19.21 28.84
N PRO A 122 8.05 19.38 29.95
CA PRO A 122 8.78 18.32 30.64
C PRO A 122 8.21 17.80 31.99
N SER A 123 8.72 16.62 32.38
CA SER A 123 8.75 15.88 33.67
C SER A 123 8.25 16.60 34.94
N VAL A 124 7.22 16.06 35.65
CA VAL A 124 7.20 15.53 37.06
C VAL A 124 5.74 15.30 37.59
N PHE A 125 4.85 14.55 36.92
CA PHE A 125 3.67 13.94 37.58
C PHE A 125 3.08 12.80 36.71
N GLY A 126 2.60 11.70 37.29
CA GLY A 126 1.87 10.64 36.57
C GLY A 126 2.68 9.53 35.86
N LYS A 127 3.94 9.30 36.28
CA LYS A 127 4.91 8.39 35.60
C LYS A 127 4.42 6.96 35.37
N GLU A 128 3.73 6.36 36.35
CA GLU A 128 3.20 4.98 36.27
C GLU A 128 2.07 4.84 35.24
N GLY A 129 1.11 5.78 35.25
CA GLY A 129 0.00 5.81 34.29
C GLY A 129 0.50 6.04 32.87
N LYS A 130 1.48 6.95 32.71
CA LYS A 130 2.05 7.23 31.39
C LYS A 130 2.89 6.08 30.84
N LYS A 131 3.62 5.36 31.70
CA LYS A 131 4.33 4.13 31.30
C LYS A 131 3.36 3.08 30.77
N LYS A 132 2.26 2.79 31.48
CA LYS A 132 1.25 1.83 31.01
C LYS A 132 0.59 2.27 29.70
N GLU A 133 0.29 3.56 29.57
CA GLU A 133 -0.27 4.14 28.35
C GLU A 133 0.68 3.96 27.15
N LEU A 134 1.97 4.29 27.31
CA LEU A 134 2.99 4.15 26.24
C LEU A 134 3.22 2.69 25.84
N ILE A 135 3.18 1.77 26.80
CA ILE A 135 3.31 0.35 26.52
C ILE A 135 2.06 -0.15 25.76
N ASN A 136 0.87 0.28 26.15
CA ASN A 136 -0.36 -0.11 25.48
C ASN A 136 -0.47 0.48 24.07
N SER A 137 0.04 1.69 23.85
CA SER A 137 0.10 2.34 22.54
C SER A 137 1.38 2.04 21.75
N LEU A 138 2.19 1.06 22.17
CA LEU A 138 3.46 0.73 21.52
C LEU A 138 3.30 0.38 20.03
N GLY A 139 2.17 -0.23 19.64
CA GLY A 139 1.88 -0.52 18.24
C GLY A 139 1.69 0.74 17.40
N GLU A 140 1.02 1.75 17.93
CA GLU A 140 0.85 3.05 17.27
C GLU A 140 2.17 3.81 17.22
N ILE A 141 3.00 3.68 18.26
CA ILE A 141 4.35 4.23 18.29
C ILE A 141 5.19 3.60 17.18
N TYR A 142 5.10 2.29 16.96
CA TYR A 142 5.78 1.61 15.86
C TYR A 142 5.31 2.13 14.51
N SER A 143 4.00 2.19 14.28
CA SER A 143 3.44 2.72 13.02
C SER A 143 3.74 4.21 12.79
N ARG A 144 4.06 4.97 13.85
CA ARG A 144 4.56 6.34 13.71
C ARG A 144 6.03 6.37 13.32
N ILE A 145 6.89 5.60 14.01
CA ILE A 145 8.32 5.53 13.70
C ILE A 145 8.54 4.95 12.30
N GLU A 146 7.74 3.96 11.89
CA GLU A 146 7.70 3.38 10.54
C GLU A 146 7.53 4.47 9.48
N ARG A 147 6.55 5.36 9.68
CA ARG A 147 6.27 6.46 8.74
C ARG A 147 7.29 7.59 8.81
N GLU A 148 7.75 7.95 10.00
CA GLU A 148 8.68 9.07 10.20
C GLU A 148 10.10 8.71 9.73
N HIS A 149 10.54 7.46 9.92
CA HIS A 149 11.89 7.00 9.61
C HIS A 149 11.99 6.01 8.45
N GLN A 150 10.86 5.70 7.80
CA GLN A 150 10.79 4.84 6.60
C GLN A 150 11.39 3.44 6.81
N ILE A 151 11.19 2.87 7.99
CA ILE A 151 11.63 1.50 8.35
C ILE A 151 10.51 0.48 8.11
N SER A 152 10.84 -0.78 7.80
CA SER A 152 9.83 -1.79 7.43
C SER A 152 9.14 -2.36 8.68
N PRO A 153 7.84 -2.75 8.61
CA PRO A 153 7.16 -3.45 9.69
C PRO A 153 7.89 -4.70 10.21
N GLY A 154 8.63 -5.38 9.33
CA GLY A 154 9.41 -6.58 9.68
C GLY A 154 10.62 -6.32 10.57
N ASP A 155 11.10 -5.07 10.64
CA ASP A 155 12.25 -4.68 11.45
C ASP A 155 11.86 -4.45 12.92
N PHE A 156 10.55 -4.32 13.21
CA PHE A 156 10.06 -4.13 14.56
C PHE A 156 9.96 -5.46 15.33
N PRO A 157 10.31 -5.47 16.63
CA PRO A 157 10.17 -6.66 17.46
C PRO A 157 8.70 -6.98 17.72
N ASN A 158 8.41 -8.23 18.13
CA ASN A 158 7.06 -8.64 18.45
C ASN A 158 6.43 -7.74 19.53
N LEU A 159 5.27 -7.18 19.19
CA LEU A 159 4.57 -6.21 20.01
C LEU A 159 4.30 -6.71 21.44
N LYS A 160 3.65 -7.88 21.60
CA LYS A 160 3.29 -8.41 22.92
C LYS A 160 4.51 -8.65 23.79
N LYS A 161 5.56 -9.24 23.21
CA LYS A 161 6.82 -9.51 23.90
C LYS A 161 7.51 -8.22 24.35
N MET A 162 7.54 -7.20 23.49
CA MET A 162 8.12 -5.91 23.86
C MET A 162 7.30 -5.21 24.94
N GLN A 163 5.96 -5.33 24.93
CA GLN A 163 5.11 -4.80 25.98
C GLN A 163 5.39 -5.44 27.34
N GLU A 164 5.54 -6.76 27.38
CA GLU A 164 5.94 -7.50 28.59
C GLU A 164 7.31 -7.03 29.11
N GLN A 165 8.28 -6.89 28.21
CA GLN A 165 9.64 -6.45 28.56
C GLN A 165 9.67 -5.01 29.08
N LEU A 166 8.97 -4.09 28.42
CA LEU A 166 8.90 -2.69 28.84
C LEU A 166 8.17 -2.53 30.18
N ASN A 167 7.23 -3.41 30.51
CA ASN A 167 6.60 -3.42 31.83
C ASN A 167 7.61 -3.72 32.95
N ALA A 168 8.58 -4.60 32.70
CA ALA A 168 9.62 -4.95 33.66
C ALA A 168 10.73 -3.88 33.83
N HIS A 169 10.81 -2.87 32.96
CA HIS A 169 11.92 -1.90 32.95
C HIS A 169 11.49 -0.49 33.40
N ASP A 170 12.42 0.26 34.01
CA ASP A 170 12.21 1.67 34.34
C ASP A 170 12.56 2.55 33.14
N LEU A 171 11.52 3.07 32.47
CA LEU A 171 11.66 3.90 31.28
C LEU A 171 12.41 5.22 31.54
N ASN A 172 12.49 5.68 32.79
CA ASN A 172 13.23 6.92 33.11
C ASN A 172 14.75 6.74 33.00
N LYS A 173 15.24 5.50 32.99
CA LYS A 173 16.66 5.19 32.81
C LYS A 173 17.05 5.08 31.34
N PHE A 174 16.09 5.17 30.43
CA PHE A 174 16.36 5.09 29.01
C PHE A 174 17.13 6.33 28.57
N GLN A 175 18.19 6.09 27.80
CA GLN A 175 19.00 7.16 27.27
C GLN A 175 18.19 7.93 26.22
N PRO A 176 18.32 9.26 26.16
CA PRO A 176 17.69 10.04 25.10
C PRO A 176 18.26 9.61 23.74
N LEU A 177 17.46 9.81 22.70
CA LEU A 177 17.84 9.46 21.34
C LEU A 177 19.07 10.26 20.92
N LYS A 178 20.15 9.56 20.53
CA LYS A 178 21.40 10.17 20.10
C LYS A 178 21.50 10.04 18.58
N MET A 179 21.11 11.10 17.87
CA MET A 179 21.15 11.17 16.39
C MET A 179 22.48 10.69 15.82
N LYS A 180 23.60 11.16 16.38
CA LYS A 180 24.94 10.76 15.93
C LYS A 180 25.19 9.25 15.92
N LEU A 181 24.57 8.49 16.82
CA LEU A 181 24.71 7.03 16.84
C LEU A 181 23.86 6.37 15.76
N LEU A 182 22.68 6.92 15.45
CA LEU A 182 21.86 6.46 14.33
C LEU A 182 22.54 6.78 13.00
N ASP A 183 23.05 8.01 12.85
CA ASP A 183 23.80 8.41 11.65
C ASP A 183 24.98 7.47 11.38
N THR A 184 25.66 6.99 12.44
CA THR A 184 26.76 6.02 12.31
C THR A 184 26.28 4.65 11.83
N VAL A 185 25.10 4.21 12.27
CA VAL A 185 24.50 2.94 11.83
C VAL A 185 23.99 3.05 10.40
N ASP A 186 23.35 4.16 10.04
CA ASP A 186 22.85 4.41 8.69
C ASP A 186 24.01 4.47 7.69
N ASP A 187 25.11 5.14 8.04
CA ASP A 187 26.33 5.19 7.23
C ASP A 187 26.96 3.80 7.03
N MET A 188 27.02 2.99 8.10
CA MET A 188 27.49 1.60 8.04
C MET A 188 26.59 0.73 7.13
N LEU A 189 25.26 0.85 7.26
CA LEU A 189 24.30 0.10 6.45
C LEU A 189 24.41 0.48 4.96
N ALA A 190 24.62 1.77 4.68
CA ALA A 190 24.69 2.29 3.32
C ALA A 190 26.02 1.96 2.62
N HIS A 191 27.15 2.13 3.31
CA HIS A 191 28.47 2.10 2.67
C HIS A 191 29.30 0.85 3.05
N ASP A 192 29.35 0.50 4.34
CA ASP A 192 30.21 -0.59 4.81
C ASP A 192 29.65 -1.97 4.43
N ILE A 193 28.34 -2.16 4.55
CA ILE A 193 27.68 -3.42 4.16
C ILE A 193 27.71 -3.61 2.64
N ALA A 194 27.53 -2.55 1.86
CA ALA A 194 27.67 -2.62 0.40
C ALA A 194 29.08 -3.09 -0.01
N SER A 195 30.11 -2.58 0.67
CA SER A 195 31.50 -3.00 0.47
C SER A 195 31.74 -4.46 0.88
N LEU A 196 31.16 -4.90 2.00
CA LEU A 196 31.20 -6.29 2.45
C LEU A 196 30.49 -7.24 1.48
N MET A 197 29.37 -6.85 0.87
CA MET A 197 28.65 -7.69 -0.10
C MET A 197 29.48 -7.97 -1.36
N VAL A 198 30.31 -7.02 -1.78
CA VAL A 198 31.26 -7.22 -2.88
C VAL A 198 32.32 -8.26 -2.50
N LEU A 199 32.84 -8.18 -1.26
CA LEU A 199 33.83 -9.13 -0.75
C LEU A 199 33.22 -10.53 -0.54
N VAL A 200 31.99 -10.64 -0.02
CA VAL A 200 31.28 -11.91 0.18
C VAL A 200 31.02 -12.61 -1.15
N ARG A 201 30.60 -11.89 -2.20
CA ARG A 201 30.44 -12.48 -3.54
C ARG A 201 31.74 -13.03 -4.10
N GLN A 202 32.86 -12.36 -3.83
CA GLN A 202 34.20 -12.82 -4.23
C GLN A 202 34.66 -14.05 -3.44
N GLU A 203 34.23 -14.21 -2.18
CA GLU A 203 34.47 -15.43 -1.40
C GLU A 203 33.54 -16.59 -1.80
N GLU A 204 32.26 -16.33 -2.09
CA GLU A 204 31.28 -17.35 -2.50
C GLU A 204 31.60 -17.96 -3.86
N THR A 205 32.11 -17.16 -4.80
CA THR A 205 32.63 -17.68 -6.08
C THR A 205 33.84 -18.59 -5.90
N ASN A 206 34.53 -18.51 -4.76
CA ASN A 206 35.64 -19.38 -4.39
C ASN A 206 35.26 -20.53 -3.44
N ARG A 207 33.98 -20.68 -3.03
CA ARG A 207 33.53 -21.76 -2.14
C ARG A 207 32.79 -22.89 -2.89
N PRO A 208 33.19 -24.16 -2.73
CA PRO A 208 32.43 -25.29 -3.28
C PRO A 208 31.09 -25.47 -2.54
N GLN A 209 29.99 -25.69 -3.29
CA GLN A 209 28.62 -25.81 -2.77
C GLN A 209 28.46 -26.95 -1.77
N GLN A 210 27.99 -26.63 -0.56
CA GLN A 210 27.67 -27.61 0.47
C GLN A 210 26.14 -27.76 0.59
N VAL A 211 25.59 -28.80 -0.04
CA VAL A 211 24.15 -29.13 0.00
C VAL A 211 23.83 -29.94 1.27
N VAL A 212 22.87 -29.44 2.07
CA VAL A 212 22.33 -30.18 3.23
C VAL A 212 21.28 -31.17 2.71
N LYS A 213 21.51 -32.47 2.91
CA LYS A 213 20.61 -33.54 2.43
C LYS A 213 19.74 -34.12 3.56
N GLY A 214 18.42 -34.08 3.37
CA GLY A 214 17.43 -34.93 4.07
C GLY A 214 16.31 -34.21 4.82
N GLY A 215 15.14 -34.88 4.92
CA GLY A 215 14.02 -34.49 5.78
C GLY A 215 12.98 -33.59 5.10
N ALA A 216 12.22 -32.83 5.90
CA ALA A 216 11.11 -31.96 5.47
C ALA A 216 11.51 -30.77 4.57
N PHE A 217 12.78 -30.70 4.17
CA PHE A 217 13.31 -29.74 3.19
C PHE A 217 13.48 -30.37 1.80
N ASP A 218 13.10 -31.63 1.64
CA ASP A 218 12.94 -32.31 0.36
C ASP A 218 11.44 -32.21 -0.03
N GLY A 219 11.00 -31.02 -0.46
CA GLY A 219 9.60 -30.82 -0.86
C GLY A 219 9.13 -29.36 -0.98
N THR A 220 9.29 -28.81 -2.19
CA THR A 220 8.45 -27.82 -2.91
C THR A 220 7.97 -26.53 -2.21
N LEU A 221 8.29 -25.39 -2.85
CA LEU A 221 7.96 -23.99 -2.49
C LEU A 221 6.46 -23.61 -2.44
N ASN A 222 5.52 -24.54 -2.58
CA ASN A 222 4.08 -24.25 -2.58
C ASN A 222 3.37 -25.02 -1.45
N GLY A 223 2.62 -24.28 -0.62
CA GLY A 223 1.87 -24.84 0.50
C GLY A 223 0.84 -25.91 0.08
N PRO A 224 0.29 -26.67 1.05
CA PRO A 224 -0.32 -27.98 0.81
C PRO A 224 -1.72 -27.98 0.17
N PHE A 225 -2.23 -26.81 -0.29
CA PHE A 225 -3.57 -26.68 -0.89
C PHE A 225 -3.55 -26.15 -2.34
N GLY A 226 -2.37 -26.05 -2.97
CA GLY A 226 -2.22 -25.60 -4.36
C GLY A 226 -2.19 -26.71 -5.42
N HIS A 227 -2.43 -27.97 -5.05
CA HIS A 227 -2.45 -29.07 -6.01
C HIS A 227 -3.74 -29.03 -6.84
N GLY A 228 -3.65 -28.56 -8.08
CA GLY A 228 -4.61 -28.99 -9.11
C GLY A 228 -4.93 -28.04 -10.27
N TYR A 229 -4.52 -26.77 -10.24
CA TYR A 229 -4.93 -25.81 -11.30
C TYR A 229 -3.72 -25.06 -11.87
N GLY A 230 -3.20 -25.53 -13.01
CA GLY A 230 -2.40 -24.69 -13.92
C GLY A 230 -0.87 -24.76 -13.86
N GLU A 231 -0.27 -25.86 -13.35
CA GLU A 231 1.20 -26.00 -13.22
C GLU A 231 2.02 -25.73 -14.50
N GLY A 232 1.50 -26.06 -15.70
CA GLY A 232 2.29 -25.87 -16.93
C GLY A 232 2.42 -24.43 -17.41
N ALA A 233 1.51 -23.52 -17.04
CA ALA A 233 1.65 -22.10 -17.36
C ALA A 233 2.56 -21.34 -16.37
N GLY A 234 2.92 -22.01 -15.26
CA GLY A 234 3.83 -21.52 -14.23
C GLY A 234 5.28 -21.97 -14.43
N GLU A 235 5.60 -22.79 -15.44
CA GLU A 235 6.99 -23.10 -15.76
C GLU A 235 7.75 -21.80 -16.11
N GLY A 236 8.89 -21.59 -15.46
CA GLY A 236 9.78 -20.44 -15.73
C GLY A 236 9.36 -19.10 -15.12
N ILE A 237 8.43 -19.05 -14.16
CA ILE A 237 8.08 -17.79 -13.45
C ILE A 237 9.28 -17.15 -12.72
N ASP A 238 10.26 -17.96 -12.31
CA ASP A 238 11.50 -17.51 -11.65
C ASP A 238 12.67 -17.30 -12.63
N GLU A 239 12.44 -17.52 -13.93
CA GLU A 239 13.44 -17.34 -14.98
C GLU A 239 13.34 -15.93 -15.58
N ALA A 240 14.47 -15.21 -15.64
CA ALA A 240 14.53 -13.85 -16.20
C ALA A 240 14.35 -13.82 -17.73
N GLU A 241 14.52 -14.97 -18.39
CA GLU A 241 14.44 -15.14 -19.83
C GLU A 241 13.04 -15.61 -20.24
N TRP A 242 12.58 -15.25 -21.45
CA TRP A 242 11.26 -15.67 -21.93
C TRP A 242 11.19 -17.20 -22.01
N VAL A 243 10.22 -17.82 -21.33
CA VAL A 243 10.13 -19.29 -21.16
C VAL A 243 10.12 -20.05 -22.49
N VAL A 244 9.52 -19.44 -23.52
CA VAL A 244 9.43 -20.01 -24.87
C VAL A 244 10.76 -19.94 -25.63
N ALA A 245 11.71 -19.09 -25.20
CA ALA A 245 12.99 -18.89 -25.89
C ALA A 245 13.81 -20.18 -26.05
N ARG A 246 13.71 -21.10 -25.08
CA ARG A 246 14.38 -22.42 -25.12
C ARG A 246 13.93 -23.27 -26.32
N ASP A 247 12.62 -23.29 -26.59
CA ASP A 247 12.02 -24.11 -27.65
C ASP A 247 11.78 -23.31 -28.95
N LYS A 248 11.99 -21.99 -28.94
CA LYS A 248 11.77 -21.10 -30.10
C LYS A 248 12.46 -21.57 -31.38
N PRO A 249 13.74 -22.03 -31.38
CA PRO A 249 14.39 -22.48 -32.61
C PRO A 249 13.63 -23.62 -33.31
N MET A 250 13.04 -24.55 -32.55
CA MET A 250 12.24 -25.64 -33.09
C MET A 250 10.92 -25.13 -33.67
N TYR A 251 10.30 -24.14 -33.03
CA TYR A 251 9.06 -23.54 -33.53
C TYR A 251 9.30 -22.67 -34.78
N ASP A 252 10.44 -22.00 -34.87
CA ASP A 252 10.84 -21.21 -36.03
C ASP A 252 11.01 -22.10 -37.27
N GLU A 253 11.57 -23.30 -37.15
CA GLU A 253 11.65 -24.26 -38.26
C GLU A 253 10.27 -24.61 -38.84
N ILE A 254 9.29 -24.83 -37.96
CA ILE A 254 7.90 -25.10 -38.36
C ILE A 254 7.29 -23.85 -38.99
N PHE A 255 7.49 -22.68 -38.37
CA PHE A 255 6.98 -21.40 -38.83
C PHE A 255 7.42 -21.09 -40.27
N TYR A 256 8.71 -21.25 -40.59
CA TYR A 256 9.21 -20.99 -41.93
C TYR A 256 8.73 -22.01 -42.97
N THR A 257 8.47 -23.26 -42.55
CA THR A 257 7.86 -24.28 -43.43
C THR A 257 6.45 -23.89 -43.88
N LEU A 258 5.74 -23.06 -43.11
CA LEU A 258 4.41 -22.56 -43.46
C LEU A 258 4.40 -21.41 -44.47
N SER A 259 5.58 -21.02 -45.00
CA SER A 259 5.76 -19.94 -45.97
C SER A 259 5.14 -18.61 -45.50
N PRO A 260 5.66 -17.98 -44.43
CA PRO A 260 5.17 -16.71 -43.93
C PRO A 260 5.31 -15.61 -44.99
N VAL A 261 4.35 -14.69 -45.04
CA VAL A 261 4.37 -13.52 -45.93
C VAL A 261 4.62 -12.29 -45.05
N ASN A 262 5.66 -11.51 -45.36
CA ASN A 262 6.09 -10.36 -44.55
C ASN A 262 6.34 -10.70 -43.07
N GLY A 263 6.89 -11.89 -42.80
CA GLY A 263 7.20 -12.34 -41.44
C GLY A 263 5.98 -12.74 -40.62
N LYS A 264 4.81 -12.94 -41.25
CA LYS A 264 3.60 -13.43 -40.58
C LYS A 264 2.96 -14.61 -41.31
N VAL A 265 2.40 -15.55 -40.56
CA VAL A 265 1.55 -16.61 -41.10
C VAL A 265 0.08 -16.23 -40.99
N THR A 266 -0.70 -16.51 -42.03
CA THR A 266 -2.14 -16.24 -42.00
C THR A 266 -2.84 -17.16 -41.01
N GLY A 267 -3.94 -16.71 -40.39
CA GLY A 267 -4.72 -17.55 -39.48
C GLY A 267 -5.24 -18.85 -40.11
N ALA A 268 -5.45 -18.89 -41.42
CA ALA A 268 -5.79 -20.12 -42.13
C ALA A 268 -4.64 -21.15 -42.12
N ASN A 269 -3.40 -20.72 -42.33
CA ASN A 269 -2.23 -21.59 -42.33
C ASN A 269 -1.84 -21.99 -40.90
N ALA A 270 -1.84 -21.05 -39.97
CA ALA A 270 -1.58 -21.34 -38.56
C ALA A 270 -2.60 -22.31 -37.97
N LYS A 271 -3.90 -22.12 -38.25
CA LYS A 271 -4.95 -23.05 -37.82
C LYS A 271 -4.75 -24.47 -38.38
N LYS A 272 -4.35 -24.59 -39.65
CA LYS A 272 -4.05 -25.91 -40.25
C LYS A 272 -2.93 -26.63 -39.49
N GLU A 273 -1.92 -25.89 -39.04
CA GLU A 273 -0.84 -26.44 -38.23
C GLU A 273 -1.33 -26.82 -36.82
N MET A 274 -2.00 -25.90 -36.13
CA MET A 274 -2.50 -26.11 -34.76
C MET A 274 -3.44 -27.31 -34.64
N VAL A 275 -4.27 -27.59 -35.65
CA VAL A 275 -5.19 -28.74 -35.67
C VAL A 275 -4.44 -30.09 -35.67
N LYS A 276 -3.18 -30.15 -36.14
CA LYS A 276 -2.38 -31.37 -36.11
C LYS A 276 -2.07 -31.85 -34.68
N SER A 277 -2.14 -30.97 -33.69
CA SER A 277 -2.02 -31.31 -32.26
C SER A 277 -3.15 -32.20 -31.74
N LYS A 278 -4.26 -32.34 -32.50
CA LYS A 278 -5.48 -33.08 -32.14
C LYS A 278 -6.20 -32.56 -30.88
N LEU A 279 -5.91 -31.33 -30.45
CA LEU A 279 -6.66 -30.68 -29.38
C LEU A 279 -8.06 -30.27 -29.87
N PRO A 280 -9.08 -30.21 -28.97
CA PRO A 280 -10.41 -29.75 -29.33
C PRO A 280 -10.40 -28.32 -29.90
N ASN A 281 -11.25 -28.03 -30.89
CA ASN A 281 -11.34 -26.70 -31.51
C ASN A 281 -11.63 -25.57 -30.51
N THR A 282 -12.34 -25.87 -29.42
CA THR A 282 -12.59 -24.92 -28.32
C THR A 282 -11.31 -24.52 -27.61
N VAL A 283 -10.40 -25.47 -27.40
CA VAL A 283 -9.08 -25.27 -26.79
C VAL A 283 -8.17 -24.52 -27.75
N LEU A 284 -8.13 -24.92 -29.02
CA LEU A 284 -7.34 -24.22 -30.04
C LEU A 284 -7.79 -22.76 -30.23
N GLY A 285 -9.09 -22.49 -30.14
CA GLY A 285 -9.63 -21.12 -30.15
C GLY A 285 -9.18 -20.30 -28.94
N LYS A 286 -9.09 -20.91 -27.76
CA LYS A 286 -8.53 -20.24 -26.56
C LYS A 286 -7.05 -19.94 -26.73
N ILE A 287 -6.26 -20.89 -27.24
CA ILE A 287 -4.83 -20.70 -27.52
C ILE A 287 -4.62 -19.58 -28.53
N TRP A 288 -5.39 -19.56 -29.63
CA TRP A 288 -5.34 -18.49 -30.62
C TRP A 288 -5.54 -17.12 -29.97
N LYS A 289 -6.59 -16.97 -29.16
CA LYS A 289 -6.90 -15.71 -28.49
C LYS A 289 -5.80 -15.25 -27.52
N LEU A 290 -5.05 -16.18 -26.94
CA LEU A 290 -3.93 -15.88 -26.05
C LEU A 290 -2.64 -15.55 -26.82
N ALA A 291 -2.44 -16.14 -28.00
CA ALA A 291 -1.23 -16.00 -28.80
C ALA A 291 -1.25 -14.80 -29.77
N ASP A 292 -2.41 -14.45 -30.31
CA ASP A 292 -2.62 -13.29 -31.21
C ASP A 292 -2.70 -12.01 -30.36
N ILE A 293 -1.53 -11.46 -30.00
CA ILE A 293 -1.41 -10.38 -29.01
C ILE A 293 -1.80 -9.05 -29.62
N ASP A 294 -1.37 -8.79 -30.85
CA ASP A 294 -1.72 -7.56 -31.57
C ASP A 294 -3.10 -7.62 -32.26
N LYS A 295 -3.74 -8.81 -32.27
CA LYS A 295 -5.12 -9.04 -32.75
C LYS A 295 -5.30 -8.72 -34.23
N ASP A 296 -4.27 -8.90 -35.02
CA ASP A 296 -4.31 -8.65 -36.46
C ASP A 296 -4.83 -9.85 -37.28
N GLY A 297 -5.10 -10.99 -36.62
CA GLY A 297 -5.62 -12.21 -37.24
C GLY A 297 -4.56 -13.02 -37.99
N MET A 298 -3.29 -12.66 -37.83
CA MET A 298 -2.11 -13.38 -38.29
C MET A 298 -1.22 -13.67 -37.07
N LEU A 299 -0.16 -14.45 -37.25
CA LEU A 299 0.83 -14.67 -36.18
C LEU A 299 2.22 -14.38 -36.74
N ASP A 300 2.99 -13.55 -36.06
CA ASP A 300 4.44 -13.47 -36.27
C ASP A 300 5.18 -14.67 -35.65
N ASP A 301 6.50 -14.70 -35.76
CA ASP A 301 7.32 -15.82 -35.30
C ASP A 301 7.26 -16.00 -33.78
N GLU A 302 7.19 -14.92 -33.00
CA GLU A 302 7.07 -15.01 -31.55
C GLU A 302 5.66 -15.42 -31.10
N GLU A 303 4.61 -14.89 -31.74
CA GLU A 303 3.22 -15.28 -31.47
C GLU A 303 2.97 -16.74 -31.86
N PHE A 304 3.59 -17.21 -32.96
CA PHE A 304 3.52 -18.61 -33.35
C PHE A 304 4.28 -19.53 -32.38
N ALA A 305 5.45 -19.12 -31.90
CA ALA A 305 6.18 -19.85 -30.87
C ALA A 305 5.37 -19.95 -29.57
N LEU A 306 4.72 -18.86 -29.14
CA LEU A 306 3.83 -18.84 -27.99
C LEU A 306 2.63 -19.79 -28.18
N ALA A 307 2.00 -19.79 -29.35
CA ALA A 307 0.91 -20.71 -29.65
C ALA A 307 1.33 -22.18 -29.52
N ASN A 308 2.50 -22.55 -30.04
CA ASN A 308 3.01 -23.92 -29.93
C ASN A 308 3.41 -24.31 -28.51
N HIS A 309 3.96 -23.37 -27.73
CA HIS A 309 4.24 -23.59 -26.31
C HIS A 309 2.95 -23.85 -25.51
N LEU A 310 1.89 -23.07 -25.72
CA LEU A 310 0.59 -23.30 -25.08
C LEU A 310 -0.06 -24.63 -25.51
N ILE A 311 0.15 -25.06 -26.76
CA ILE A 311 -0.26 -26.39 -27.23
C ILE A 311 0.50 -27.48 -26.45
N LYS A 312 1.82 -27.36 -26.32
CA LYS A 312 2.67 -28.29 -25.57
C LYS A 312 2.21 -28.41 -24.11
N VAL A 313 2.05 -27.28 -23.42
CA VAL A 313 1.52 -27.19 -22.04
C VAL A 313 0.19 -27.93 -21.91
N LYS A 314 -0.70 -27.78 -22.90
CA LYS A 314 -2.01 -28.44 -22.87
C LYS A 314 -1.94 -29.95 -23.18
N LEU A 315 -1.00 -30.38 -24.02
CA LEU A 315 -0.75 -31.80 -24.31
C LEU A 315 -0.11 -32.53 -23.12
N GLU A 316 0.67 -31.82 -22.32
CA GLU A 316 1.26 -32.31 -21.06
C GLU A 316 0.22 -32.43 -19.93
N GLY A 317 -1.03 -32.03 -20.19
CA GLY A 317 -2.16 -32.21 -19.29
C GLY A 317 -2.50 -30.98 -18.45
N HIS A 318 -1.76 -29.88 -18.60
CA HIS A 318 -1.99 -28.68 -17.82
C HIS A 318 -3.16 -27.83 -18.34
N GLU A 319 -3.72 -27.00 -17.47
CA GLU A 319 -4.77 -26.06 -17.85
C GLU A 319 -4.19 -24.78 -18.44
N LEU A 320 -4.89 -24.25 -19.44
CA LEU A 320 -4.52 -22.96 -20.04
C LEU A 320 -4.98 -21.83 -19.13
N PRO A 321 -4.16 -20.78 -18.94
CA PRO A 321 -4.51 -19.63 -18.10
C PRO A 321 -5.73 -18.89 -18.66
N ALA A 322 -6.45 -18.15 -17.82
CA ALA A 322 -7.58 -17.33 -18.25
C ALA A 322 -7.13 -16.13 -19.08
N ASP A 323 -6.04 -15.49 -18.64
CA ASP A 323 -5.36 -14.37 -19.29
C ASP A 323 -3.86 -14.68 -19.40
N LEU A 324 -3.19 -14.13 -20.42
CA LEU A 324 -1.77 -14.41 -20.65
C LEU A 324 -0.92 -13.74 -19.54
N PRO A 325 -0.18 -14.51 -18.73
CA PRO A 325 0.66 -13.94 -17.68
C PRO A 325 1.89 -13.24 -18.27
N GLY A 326 2.43 -12.26 -17.52
CA GLY A 326 3.46 -11.35 -18.02
C GLY A 326 4.75 -12.02 -18.51
N HIS A 327 5.14 -13.15 -17.89
CA HIS A 327 6.34 -13.90 -18.27
C HIS A 327 6.20 -14.68 -19.58
N LEU A 328 4.96 -14.96 -20.03
CA LEU A 328 4.70 -15.59 -21.33
C LEU A 328 4.56 -14.59 -22.48
N ILE A 329 4.46 -13.29 -22.19
CA ILE A 329 4.40 -12.24 -23.22
C ILE A 329 5.74 -12.19 -23.97
N PRO A 330 5.72 -12.31 -25.32
CA PRO A 330 6.90 -12.16 -26.15
C PRO A 330 7.66 -10.86 -25.86
N PRO A 331 9.00 -10.89 -25.81
CA PRO A 331 9.80 -9.72 -25.49
C PRO A 331 9.48 -8.49 -26.35
N SER A 332 9.25 -8.67 -27.67
CA SER A 332 8.95 -7.55 -28.58
C SER A 332 7.60 -6.87 -28.32
N LYS A 333 6.66 -7.57 -27.67
CA LYS A 333 5.30 -7.11 -27.38
C LYS A 333 5.11 -6.65 -25.93
N ARG A 334 6.16 -6.74 -25.09
CA ARG A 334 6.12 -6.21 -23.71
C ARG A 334 6.03 -4.69 -23.79
N LYS A 335 4.98 -4.10 -23.21
CA LYS A 335 4.85 -2.65 -23.08
C LYS A 335 6.03 -2.15 -22.24
N ILE A 336 7.00 -1.49 -22.89
CA ILE A 336 8.05 -0.75 -22.20
C ILE A 336 7.32 0.36 -21.42
N PRO A 337 7.50 0.48 -20.09
CA PRO A 337 7.07 1.66 -19.37
C PRO A 337 7.82 2.85 -19.98
N THR A 338 7.12 3.70 -20.72
CA THR A 338 7.65 5.02 -21.07
C THR A 338 7.86 5.76 -19.76
N GLU A 339 9.12 6.09 -19.47
CA GLU A 339 9.54 6.94 -18.34
C GLU A 339 8.78 8.26 -18.26
#